data_AF-I9BMB6-F1
#
_entry.id   AF-I9BMB6-F1
#
_cell.length_a   1.000
_cell.length_b   1.000
_cell.length_c   1.000
_cell.angle_alpha   90.00
_cell.angle_beta   90.00
_cell.angle_gamma   90.00
#
_symmetry.space_group_name_H-M   'P 1'
#
loop_
_entity.id
_entity.type
_entity.pdbx_description
1 polymer ?
#
loop_
_entity_poly.entity_id
_entity_poly.type
_entity_poly.pdbx_seq_one_letter_code
_entity_poly.pdbx_strand_id
1 'polypeptide(L)'
;MNQKSIEHIALYSLILVGTLVVGVLARQFVLSKGVDDFSSNVAFFATVIVLMAIYASLQTTFNQFLLPRIEAFLLRFSAFQTMENHNDTVSEPEALTIEDSNQTIPNIIDPAPAAEETISEPSEYEVMRTNSIAKKNRAIQTKLEKVISYTKQTMVAYMSEEDLNRLCAYITEYSTDDTLQKISPVKVDSQLKSIDIMHFGWNIGKAFGRKRIHTATFIKNVFAHTLRDLEIATIERKMSHTESKCMIKLDEKIG
;
A
#
# COMPACT_ATOMS: atom_id res chain seq x y z
N MET A 1 16.56 4.92 -11.08
CA MET A 1 16.40 3.51 -10.66
C MET A 1 16.15 3.51 -9.15
N ASN A 2 15.03 2.94 -8.68
CA ASN A 2 14.61 3.05 -7.27
C ASN A 2 15.51 2.17 -6.38
N GLN A 3 16.08 2.69 -5.29
CA GLN A 3 16.95 1.93 -4.38
C GLN A 3 16.31 0.61 -3.93
N LYS A 4 14.99 0.62 -3.67
CA LYS A 4 14.21 -0.57 -3.30
C LYS A 4 14.16 -1.63 -4.41
N SER A 5 14.19 -1.21 -5.68
CA SER A 5 14.25 -2.15 -6.81
C SER A 5 15.64 -2.79 -6.94
N ILE A 6 16.70 -2.06 -6.61
CA ILE A 6 18.08 -2.56 -6.67
C ILE A 6 18.30 -3.60 -5.57
N GLU A 7 17.84 -3.33 -4.34
CA GLU A 7 17.95 -4.26 -3.21
C GLU A 7 17.18 -5.56 -3.48
N HIS A 8 15.95 -5.48 -4.00
CA HIS A 8 15.20 -6.67 -4.39
C HIS A 8 15.93 -7.48 -5.48
N ILE A 9 16.41 -6.82 -6.53
CA ILE A 9 17.15 -7.50 -7.62
C ILE A 9 18.43 -8.15 -7.09
N ALA A 10 19.19 -7.46 -6.23
CA ALA A 10 20.41 -7.99 -5.65
C ALA A 10 20.15 -9.21 -4.76
N LEU A 11 19.10 -9.17 -3.93
CA LEU A 11 18.72 -10.28 -3.06
C LEU A 11 18.33 -11.52 -3.86
N TYR A 12 17.45 -11.38 -4.87
CA TYR A 12 17.05 -12.50 -5.71
C TYR A 12 18.23 -13.08 -6.51
N SER A 13 19.14 -12.21 -6.97
CA SER A 13 20.36 -12.63 -7.67
C SER A 13 21.29 -13.43 -6.74
N LEU A 14 21.44 -13.00 -5.49
CA LEU A 14 22.24 -13.72 -4.50
C LEU A 14 21.68 -15.12 -4.20
N ILE A 15 20.36 -15.22 -4.02
CA ILE A 15 19.67 -16.50 -3.74
C ILE A 15 19.80 -17.45 -4.94
N LEU A 16 19.66 -16.92 -6.16
CA LEU A 16 19.85 -17.69 -7.39
C LEU A 16 21.26 -18.27 -7.47
N VAL A 17 22.28 -17.44 -7.25
CA VAL A 17 23.69 -17.87 -7.26
C VAL A 17 23.93 -18.92 -6.17
N GLY A 18 23.45 -18.69 -4.93
CA GLY A 18 23.58 -19.66 -3.85
C GLY A 18 22.95 -21.02 -4.18
N THR A 19 21.76 -21.01 -4.78
CA THR A 19 21.05 -22.24 -5.19
C THR A 19 21.82 -23.00 -6.26
N LEU A 20 22.38 -22.29 -7.25
CA LEU A 20 23.22 -22.91 -8.29
C LEU A 20 24.50 -23.52 -7.70
N VAL A 21 25.15 -22.84 -6.75
CA VAL A 21 26.34 -23.38 -6.06
C VAL A 21 26.00 -24.67 -5.33
N VAL A 22 24.89 -24.72 -4.58
CA VAL A 22 24.45 -25.94 -3.89
C VAL A 22 24.14 -27.06 -4.89
N GLY A 23 23.49 -26.73 -6.02
CA GLY A 23 23.27 -27.69 -7.10
C GLY A 23 24.57 -28.27 -7.65
N VAL A 24 25.58 -27.43 -7.89
CA VAL A 24 26.91 -27.89 -8.36
C VAL A 24 27.56 -28.81 -7.34
N LEU A 25 27.47 -28.49 -6.05
CA LEU A 25 27.99 -29.35 -4.98
C LEU A 25 27.26 -30.71 -4.93
N ALA A 26 25.94 -30.71 -5.09
CA ALA A 26 25.16 -31.95 -5.17
C ALA A 26 25.57 -32.80 -6.38
N ARG A 27 25.81 -32.18 -7.55
CA ARG A 27 26.35 -32.86 -8.73
C ARG A 27 27.72 -33.48 -8.46
N GLN A 28 28.63 -32.72 -7.87
CA GLN A 28 29.97 -33.20 -7.53
C GLN A 28 29.93 -34.35 -6.52
N PHE A 29 29.02 -34.28 -5.55
CA PHE A 29 28.80 -35.36 -4.61
C PHE A 29 28.31 -36.64 -5.30
N VAL A 30 27.36 -36.54 -6.23
CA VAL A 30 26.85 -37.72 -6.98
C VAL A 30 27.94 -38.31 -7.88
N LEU A 31 28.72 -37.49 -8.57
CA LEU A 31 29.88 -37.95 -9.34
C LEU A 31 30.93 -38.66 -8.47
N SER A 32 31.16 -38.17 -7.25
CA SER A 32 32.09 -38.81 -6.31
C SER A 32 31.66 -40.22 -5.90
N LYS A 33 30.39 -40.58 -6.10
CA LYS A 33 29.85 -41.93 -5.86
C LYS A 33 29.97 -42.85 -7.07
N GLY A 34 30.57 -42.39 -8.17
CA GLY A 34 30.74 -43.18 -9.40
C GLY A 34 29.49 -43.26 -10.27
N VAL A 35 28.53 -42.36 -10.05
CA VAL A 35 27.32 -42.24 -10.88
C VAL A 35 27.67 -41.53 -12.19
N ASP A 36 27.00 -41.90 -13.29
CA ASP A 36 27.26 -41.34 -14.61
C ASP A 36 26.91 -39.84 -14.73
N ASP A 37 27.44 -39.18 -15.76
CA ASP A 37 27.27 -37.73 -15.98
C ASP A 37 25.81 -37.32 -16.21
N PHE A 38 25.00 -38.17 -16.84
CA PHE A 38 23.60 -37.88 -17.09
C PHE A 38 22.81 -37.89 -15.78
N SER A 39 22.96 -38.94 -14.99
CA SER A 39 22.34 -39.06 -13.67
C SER A 39 22.79 -37.96 -12.71
N SER A 40 24.06 -37.54 -12.79
CA SER A 40 24.59 -36.41 -12.00
C SER A 40 23.99 -35.07 -12.42
N ASN A 41 23.73 -34.87 -13.71
CA ASN A 41 23.02 -33.68 -14.21
C ASN A 41 21.55 -33.68 -13.77
N VAL A 42 20.89 -34.84 -13.76
CA VAL A 42 19.52 -34.97 -13.21
C VAL A 42 19.51 -34.58 -11.73
N ALA A 43 20.48 -35.03 -10.95
CA ALA A 43 20.61 -34.66 -9.53
C ALA A 43 20.81 -33.15 -9.33
N PHE A 44 21.59 -32.48 -10.20
CA PHE A 44 21.73 -31.01 -10.20
C PHE A 44 20.37 -30.32 -10.34
N PHE A 45 19.62 -30.63 -11.41
CA PHE A 45 18.34 -29.97 -11.68
C PHE A 45 17.29 -30.30 -10.62
N ALA A 46 17.23 -31.56 -10.16
CA ALA A 46 16.34 -31.95 -9.08
C ALA A 46 16.60 -31.15 -7.80
N THR A 47 17.88 -30.99 -7.43
CA THR A 47 18.27 -30.21 -6.24
C THR A 47 17.89 -28.74 -6.38
N VAL A 48 18.15 -28.12 -7.52
CA VAL A 48 17.80 -26.71 -7.78
C VAL A 48 16.28 -26.51 -7.73
N ILE A 49 15.49 -27.39 -8.35
CA ILE A 49 14.03 -27.30 -8.36
C ILE A 49 13.46 -27.43 -6.94
N VAL A 50 13.94 -28.41 -6.17
CA VAL A 50 13.50 -28.63 -4.78
C VAL A 50 13.83 -27.43 -3.90
N LEU A 51 15.05 -26.89 -3.98
CA LEU A 51 15.44 -25.71 -3.21
C LEU A 51 14.61 -24.48 -3.56
N MET A 52 14.33 -24.25 -4.86
CA MET A 52 13.47 -23.15 -5.29
C MET A 52 12.03 -23.32 -4.81
N ALA A 53 11.49 -24.54 -4.80
CA ALA A 53 10.15 -24.83 -4.27
C ALA A 53 10.07 -24.59 -2.76
N ILE A 54 11.10 -24.99 -2.00
CA ILE A 54 11.19 -24.71 -0.56
C ILE A 54 11.25 -23.21 -0.30
N TYR A 55 12.10 -22.49 -1.04
CA TYR A 55 12.22 -21.03 -0.92
C TYR A 55 10.88 -20.33 -1.20
N ALA A 56 10.19 -20.69 -2.29
CA ALA A 56 8.88 -20.11 -2.62
C ALA A 56 7.82 -20.41 -1.54
N SER A 57 7.84 -21.62 -0.98
CA SER A 57 6.93 -22.03 0.09
C SER A 57 7.18 -21.26 1.38
N LEU A 58 8.45 -21.08 1.77
CA LEU A 58 8.85 -20.27 2.91
C LEU A 58 8.46 -18.80 2.71
N GLN A 59 8.74 -18.24 1.54
CA GLN A 59 8.42 -16.86 1.19
C GLN A 59 6.91 -16.61 1.27
N THR A 60 6.10 -17.52 0.73
CA THR A 60 4.64 -17.41 0.75
C THR A 60 4.10 -17.52 2.19
N THR A 61 4.61 -18.47 2.96
CA THR A 61 4.19 -18.68 4.35
C THR A 61 4.57 -17.51 5.25
N PHE A 62 5.78 -16.97 5.10
CA PHE A 62 6.24 -15.82 5.88
C PHE A 62 5.37 -14.59 5.61
N ASN A 63 5.10 -14.29 4.34
CA ASN A 63 4.29 -13.14 3.95
C ASN A 63 2.81 -13.26 4.39
N GLN A 64 2.23 -14.46 4.31
CA GLN A 64 0.81 -14.65 4.61
C GLN A 64 0.53 -14.86 6.11
N PHE A 65 1.47 -15.47 6.84
CA PHE A 65 1.20 -15.95 8.20
C PHE A 65 2.02 -15.23 9.27
N LEU A 66 3.31 -15.01 9.02
CA LEU A 66 4.21 -14.45 10.04
C LEU A 66 4.19 -12.93 10.04
N LEU A 67 4.13 -12.29 8.86
CA LEU A 67 4.10 -10.83 8.78
C LEU A 67 2.88 -10.22 9.53
N PRO A 68 1.64 -10.69 9.31
CA PRO A 68 0.47 -10.13 10.01
C PRO A 68 0.45 -10.47 11.50
N ARG A 69 1.01 -11.61 11.88
CA ARG A 69 1.06 -12.04 13.30
C ARG A 69 2.13 -11.31 14.08
N ILE A 70 3.29 -11.05 13.49
CA ILE A 70 4.35 -10.25 14.11
C ILE A 70 3.88 -8.81 14.24
N GLU A 71 3.20 -8.26 13.23
CA GLU A 71 2.60 -6.92 13.29
C GLU A 71 1.56 -6.83 14.43
N ALA A 72 0.60 -7.74 14.48
CA ALA A 72 -0.38 -7.81 15.57
C ALA A 72 0.25 -8.05 16.95
N PHE A 73 1.37 -8.76 17.01
CA PHE A 73 2.10 -9.02 18.25
C PHE A 73 2.95 -7.82 18.70
N LEU A 74 3.55 -7.08 17.78
CA LEU A 74 4.33 -5.87 18.08
C LEU A 74 3.42 -4.72 18.51
N LEU A 75 2.25 -4.55 17.90
CA LEU A 75 1.23 -3.58 18.31
C LEU A 75 0.68 -3.83 19.73
N ARG A 76 0.89 -5.04 20.26
CA ARG A 76 0.57 -5.41 21.65
C ARG A 76 1.56 -4.85 22.68
N PHE A 77 2.76 -4.43 22.26
CA PHE A 77 3.74 -3.78 23.13
C PHE A 77 3.58 -2.26 23.06
N SER A 78 3.33 -1.62 24.21
CA SER A 78 3.08 -0.17 24.31
C SER A 78 4.23 0.70 23.81
N ALA A 79 5.48 0.20 23.84
CA ALA A 79 6.65 0.88 23.30
C ALA A 79 6.59 1.13 21.78
N PHE A 80 5.77 0.35 21.04
CA PHE A 80 5.58 0.50 19.59
C PHE A 80 4.29 1.26 19.21
N GLN A 81 3.39 1.53 20.17
CA GLN A 81 2.16 2.32 19.93
C GLN A 81 2.43 3.83 19.80
N THR A 82 3.58 4.31 20.32
CA THR A 82 3.94 5.73 20.33
C THR A 82 4.25 6.29 18.94
N MET A 83 4.46 5.46 17.92
CA MET A 83 4.71 5.94 16.54
C MET A 83 3.45 6.02 15.66
N GLU A 84 2.32 5.44 16.06
CA GLU A 84 1.10 5.43 15.24
C GLU A 84 0.10 6.53 15.66
N ASN A 85 0.10 6.95 16.93
CA ASN A 85 -0.91 7.86 17.48
C ASN A 85 -0.55 9.36 17.44
N HIS A 86 0.53 9.78 16.76
CA HIS A 86 0.94 11.20 16.72
C HIS A 86 0.49 11.97 15.48
N ASN A 87 -0.29 11.37 14.58
CA ASN A 87 -0.78 12.04 13.36
C ASN A 87 -2.23 12.50 13.41
N ASP A 88 -2.99 12.17 14.46
CA ASP A 88 -4.38 12.58 14.61
C ASP A 88 -4.57 13.35 15.93
N THR A 89 -4.34 14.67 15.92
CA THR A 89 -5.11 15.68 16.69
C THR A 89 -4.74 17.09 16.19
N VAL A 90 -5.34 17.47 15.07
CA VAL A 90 -6.18 18.67 14.89
C VAL A 90 -5.83 19.93 15.72
N SER A 91 -5.53 20.99 14.98
CA SER A 91 -5.57 22.41 15.36
C SER A 91 -6.96 22.87 15.84
N GLU A 92 -6.98 23.58 16.98
CA GLU A 92 -7.63 24.88 17.31
C GLU A 92 -9.14 25.14 17.02
N PRO A 93 -9.84 26.08 17.72
CA PRO A 93 -9.36 27.43 18.09
C PRO A 93 -9.74 28.01 19.48
N GLU A 94 -9.08 29.13 19.80
CA GLU A 94 -9.30 30.11 20.88
C GLU A 94 -10.77 30.47 21.20
N ALA A 95 -11.07 30.74 22.49
CA ALA A 95 -11.48 32.07 22.99
C ALA A 95 -12.04 32.06 24.44
N LEU A 96 -11.34 32.79 25.32
CA LEU A 96 -11.81 33.77 26.33
C LEU A 96 -12.87 33.42 27.41
N THR A 97 -12.49 33.83 28.64
CA THR A 97 -13.21 34.64 29.67
C THR A 97 -13.57 34.02 31.05
N ILE A 98 -12.71 34.34 32.04
CA ILE A 98 -12.95 35.00 33.35
C ILE A 98 -13.66 34.27 34.53
N GLU A 99 -12.89 34.24 35.65
CA GLU A 99 -13.20 34.26 37.12
C GLU A 99 -14.10 33.16 37.75
N ASP A 100 -13.89 32.68 38.98
CA ASP A 100 -13.59 33.39 40.24
C ASP A 100 -12.89 32.50 41.31
N SER A 101 -12.32 33.21 42.27
CA SER A 101 -11.52 32.98 43.47
C SER A 101 -11.85 31.85 44.47
N ASN A 102 -10.84 31.31 45.17
CA ASN A 102 -10.55 31.55 46.61
C ASN A 102 -9.63 30.48 47.30
N GLN A 103 -8.50 30.99 47.85
CA GLN A 103 -7.80 30.67 49.13
C GLN A 103 -7.27 29.25 49.50
N THR A 104 -5.93 29.12 49.69
CA THR A 104 -5.21 28.98 51.01
C THR A 104 -3.75 28.43 50.88
N ILE A 105 -2.74 29.33 50.94
CA ILE A 105 -1.40 29.39 51.63
C ILE A 105 -0.79 28.12 52.35
N PRO A 106 0.56 27.91 52.51
CA PRO A 106 1.78 28.32 51.74
C PRO A 106 3.00 27.32 51.75
N ASN A 107 4.05 27.67 50.96
CA ASN A 107 5.49 27.75 51.36
C ASN A 107 6.56 26.78 50.75
N ILE A 108 7.67 27.43 50.34
CA ILE A 108 9.10 27.03 50.17
C ILE A 108 9.54 26.16 48.96
N ILE A 109 10.27 26.75 48.00
CA ILE A 109 11.71 26.54 47.63
C ILE A 109 12.01 27.25 46.27
N ASP A 110 13.18 27.91 46.21
CA ASP A 110 13.74 28.87 45.23
C ASP A 110 13.74 28.52 43.70
N PRO A 111 13.92 29.53 42.80
CA PRO A 111 13.94 29.35 41.35
C PRO A 111 15.34 29.00 40.82
N ALA A 112 15.44 27.99 39.95
CA ALA A 112 16.64 27.65 39.20
C ALA A 112 16.39 27.74 37.68
N PRO A 113 17.41 28.06 36.87
CA PRO A 113 17.31 29.05 35.80
C PRO A 113 16.90 28.46 34.46
N ALA A 114 16.38 29.35 33.60
CA ALA A 114 16.04 29.14 32.21
C ALA A 114 17.11 28.31 31.47
N ALA A 115 16.72 27.12 31.02
CA ALA A 115 17.43 26.42 29.96
C ALA A 115 17.18 27.21 28.67
N GLU A 116 18.19 27.92 28.20
CA GLU A 116 18.24 28.46 26.85
C GLU A 116 18.06 27.29 25.87
N GLU A 117 16.89 27.21 25.24
CA GLU A 117 16.66 26.34 24.09
C GLU A 117 17.59 26.79 22.97
N THR A 118 18.75 26.14 22.88
CA THR A 118 19.66 26.31 21.75
C THR A 118 18.98 25.66 20.54
N ILE A 119 18.27 26.45 19.74
CA ILE A 119 17.76 26.04 18.42
C ILE A 119 18.99 25.81 17.54
N SER A 120 19.49 24.57 17.55
CA SER A 120 20.56 24.15 16.67
C SER A 120 20.06 24.12 15.23
N GLU A 121 20.84 24.74 14.34
CA GLU A 121 20.56 24.74 12.90
C GLU A 121 20.50 23.29 12.39
N PRO A 122 19.50 22.91 11.59
CA PRO A 122 19.34 21.53 11.15
C PRO A 122 20.52 21.09 10.27
N SER A 123 21.06 19.91 10.56
CA SER A 123 22.18 19.35 9.78
C SER A 123 21.82 19.19 8.29
N GLU A 124 22.83 19.24 7.42
CA GLU A 124 22.65 19.01 5.98
C GLU A 124 21.93 17.68 5.67
N TYR A 125 22.18 16.64 6.46
CA TYR A 125 21.48 15.36 6.36
C TYR A 125 19.99 15.48 6.66
N GLU A 126 19.60 16.20 7.72
CA GLU A 126 18.18 16.40 8.06
C GLU A 126 17.46 17.22 6.99
N VAL A 127 18.13 18.22 6.41
CA VAL A 127 17.62 18.99 5.27
C VAL A 127 17.42 18.09 4.04
N MET A 128 18.37 17.20 3.72
CA MET A 128 18.22 16.26 2.61
C MET A 128 17.09 15.24 2.87
N ARG A 129 16.98 14.73 4.09
CA ARG A 129 15.95 13.76 4.51
C ARG A 129 14.55 14.36 4.38
N THR A 130 14.33 15.55 4.92
CA THR A 130 13.04 16.26 4.87
C THR A 130 12.64 16.59 3.43
N ASN A 131 13.56 17.10 2.61
CA ASN A 131 13.32 17.37 1.19
C ASN A 131 12.92 16.12 0.40
N SER A 132 13.56 14.98 0.68
CA SER A 132 13.23 13.70 0.04
C SER A 132 11.83 13.21 0.41
N ILE A 133 11.45 13.31 1.68
CA ILE A 133 10.10 12.97 2.17
C ILE A 133 9.06 13.91 1.54
N ALA A 134 9.30 15.22 1.57
CA ALA A 134 8.39 16.21 0.98
C ALA A 134 8.17 15.98 -0.52
N LYS A 135 9.23 15.65 -1.27
CA LYS A 135 9.13 15.33 -2.70
C LYS A 135 8.29 14.07 -2.95
N LYS A 136 8.44 13.03 -2.13
CA LYS A 136 7.62 11.82 -2.21
C LYS A 136 6.15 12.12 -1.90
N ASN A 137 5.88 12.84 -0.83
CA ASN A 137 4.52 13.22 -0.44
C ASN A 137 3.85 14.07 -1.51
N ARG A 138 4.57 15.03 -2.10
CA ARG A 138 4.08 15.82 -3.23
C ARG A 138 3.72 14.96 -4.43
N ALA A 139 4.54 13.97 -4.78
CA ALA A 139 4.26 13.07 -5.88
C ALA A 139 3.00 12.22 -5.63
N ILE A 140 2.82 11.72 -4.39
CA ILE A 140 1.62 10.98 -3.99
C ILE A 140 0.38 11.89 -4.07
N GLN A 141 0.48 13.12 -3.55
CA GLN A 141 -0.61 14.08 -3.55
C GLN A 141 -1.04 14.49 -4.96
N THR A 142 -0.09 14.83 -5.84
CA THR A 142 -0.39 15.17 -7.25
C THR A 142 -1.08 14.01 -7.97
N LYS A 143 -0.70 12.78 -7.65
CA LYS A 143 -1.32 11.58 -8.21
C LYS A 143 -2.75 11.39 -7.72
N LEU A 144 -2.99 11.58 -6.42
CA LEU A 144 -4.33 11.56 -5.84
C LEU A 144 -5.22 12.64 -6.48
N GLU A 145 -4.75 13.88 -6.57
CA GLU A 145 -5.48 14.99 -7.19
C GLU A 145 -5.87 14.71 -8.63
N LYS A 146 -4.97 14.11 -9.41
CA LYS A 146 -5.24 13.70 -10.80
C LYS A 146 -6.36 12.65 -10.87
N VAL A 147 -6.33 11.65 -9.98
CA VAL A 147 -7.37 10.61 -9.92
C VAL A 147 -8.72 11.17 -9.45
N ILE A 148 -8.72 12.08 -8.47
CA ILE A 148 -9.93 12.75 -8.01
C ILE A 148 -10.52 13.63 -9.12
N SER A 149 -9.70 14.38 -9.84
CA SER A 149 -10.12 15.19 -10.98
C SER A 149 -10.72 14.33 -12.10
N TYR A 150 -10.04 13.23 -12.46
CA TYR A 150 -10.57 12.23 -13.40
C TYR A 150 -11.91 11.68 -12.93
N THR A 151 -12.03 11.34 -11.64
CA THR A 151 -13.26 10.77 -11.08
C THR A 151 -14.42 11.76 -11.19
N LYS A 152 -14.21 13.01 -10.80
CA LYS A 152 -15.23 14.06 -10.91
C LYS A 152 -15.67 14.24 -12.35
N GLN A 153 -14.74 14.42 -13.28
CA GLN A 153 -15.05 14.62 -14.70
C GLN A 153 -15.77 13.41 -15.32
N THR A 154 -15.41 12.20 -14.90
CA THR A 154 -15.99 10.97 -15.44
C THR A 154 -17.37 10.67 -14.88
N MET A 155 -17.60 10.93 -13.59
CA MET A 155 -18.76 10.43 -12.87
C MET A 155 -19.85 11.48 -12.62
N VAL A 156 -19.56 12.78 -12.74
CA VAL A 156 -20.51 13.87 -12.43
C VAL A 156 -21.82 13.80 -13.21
N ALA A 157 -21.80 13.26 -14.43
CA ALA A 157 -23.01 13.11 -15.26
C ALA A 157 -23.87 11.88 -14.88
N TYR A 158 -23.38 11.01 -14.00
CA TYR A 158 -23.95 9.69 -13.75
C TYR A 158 -24.26 9.40 -12.27
N MET A 159 -24.08 10.35 -11.37
CA MET A 159 -24.41 10.16 -9.95
C MET A 159 -24.74 11.50 -9.29
N SER A 160 -25.37 11.46 -8.12
CA SER A 160 -25.63 12.68 -7.36
C SER A 160 -24.35 13.27 -6.79
N GLU A 161 -24.40 14.55 -6.42
CA GLU A 161 -23.24 15.22 -5.80
C GLU A 161 -22.82 14.53 -4.49
N GLU A 162 -23.78 14.06 -3.69
CA GLU A 162 -23.52 13.36 -2.43
C GLU A 162 -22.78 12.04 -2.67
N ASP A 163 -23.25 11.24 -3.63
CA ASP A 163 -22.60 9.98 -3.98
C ASP A 163 -21.24 10.19 -4.67
N LEU A 164 -21.08 11.26 -5.44
CA LEU A 164 -19.79 11.65 -6.04
C LEU A 164 -18.77 12.05 -4.97
N ASN A 165 -19.19 12.84 -3.97
CA ASN A 165 -18.34 13.26 -2.87
C ASN A 165 -17.93 12.06 -2.00
N ARG A 166 -18.85 11.12 -1.73
CA ARG A 166 -18.54 9.85 -1.07
C ARG A 166 -17.56 9.00 -1.87
N LEU A 167 -17.76 8.88 -3.19
CA LEU A 167 -16.83 8.17 -4.06
C LEU A 167 -15.42 8.77 -4.00
N CYS A 168 -15.31 10.11 -4.02
CA CYS A 168 -14.02 10.78 -3.86
C CYS A 168 -13.37 10.47 -2.51
N ALA A 169 -14.13 10.47 -1.41
CA ALA A 169 -13.62 10.11 -0.09
C ALA A 169 -13.11 8.66 -0.06
N TYR A 170 -13.86 7.70 -0.61
CA TYR A 170 -13.44 6.30 -0.70
C TYR A 170 -12.18 6.11 -1.55
N ILE A 171 -12.01 6.89 -2.62
CA ILE A 171 -10.79 6.88 -3.44
C ILE A 171 -9.59 7.43 -2.68
N THR A 172 -9.78 8.50 -1.90
CA THR A 172 -8.73 9.04 -1.03
C THR A 172 -8.27 8.00 -0.01
N GLU A 173 -9.21 7.34 0.68
CA GLU A 173 -8.90 6.27 1.64
C GLU A 173 -8.24 5.07 0.95
N TYR A 174 -8.74 4.67 -0.22
CA TYR A 174 -8.13 3.61 -1.06
C TYR A 174 -6.70 3.95 -1.53
N SER A 175 -6.37 5.23 -1.65
CA SER A 175 -5.02 5.65 -2.09
C SER A 175 -3.96 5.40 -1.01
N THR A 176 -4.34 5.36 0.27
CA THR A 176 -3.45 5.19 1.41
C THR A 176 -3.55 3.81 2.04
N ASP A 177 -4.75 3.24 2.14
CA ASP A 177 -5.02 1.95 2.79
C ASP A 177 -5.32 0.84 1.78
N ASP A 178 -5.02 -0.42 2.14
CA ASP A 178 -5.41 -1.61 1.41
C ASP A 178 -6.82 -2.12 1.80
N THR A 179 -7.38 -1.63 2.91
CA THR A 179 -8.69 -2.06 3.42
C THR A 179 -9.62 -0.88 3.72
N LEU A 180 -10.83 -0.90 3.15
CA LEU A 180 -11.90 0.03 3.51
C LEU A 180 -12.82 -0.64 4.51
N GLN A 181 -12.88 -0.14 5.73
CA GLN A 181 -13.56 -0.84 6.83
C GLN A 181 -15.08 -0.72 6.76
N LYS A 182 -15.63 0.38 6.22
CA LYS A 182 -17.08 0.61 6.12
C LYS A 182 -17.45 1.37 4.85
N ILE A 183 -17.84 0.64 3.80
CA ILE A 183 -18.36 1.23 2.57
C ILE A 183 -19.88 1.11 2.54
N SER A 184 -20.55 2.25 2.47
CA SER A 184 -21.92 2.30 1.99
C SER A 184 -21.87 2.34 0.45
N PRO A 185 -22.62 1.51 -0.28
CA PRO A 185 -22.63 1.56 -1.73
C PRO A 185 -23.11 2.92 -2.26
N VAL A 186 -22.57 3.34 -3.40
CA VAL A 186 -23.03 4.53 -4.14
C VAL A 186 -24.01 4.12 -5.23
N LYS A 187 -24.93 5.02 -5.59
CA LYS A 187 -25.82 4.82 -6.73
C LYS A 187 -25.20 5.47 -7.96
N VAL A 188 -25.37 4.80 -9.09
CA VAL A 188 -24.93 5.29 -10.39
C VAL A 188 -26.08 5.13 -11.38
N ASP A 189 -26.15 6.04 -12.33
CA ASP A 189 -27.13 6.06 -13.40
C ASP A 189 -27.03 4.77 -14.23
N SER A 190 -28.20 4.24 -14.61
CA SER A 190 -28.34 3.00 -15.39
C SER A 190 -27.67 3.04 -16.77
N GLN A 191 -27.31 4.22 -17.27
CA GLN A 191 -26.51 4.38 -18.49
C GLN A 191 -25.14 3.72 -18.38
N LEU A 192 -24.52 3.76 -17.19
CA LEU A 192 -23.25 3.09 -16.95
C LEU A 192 -23.47 1.60 -16.69
N LYS A 193 -22.88 0.78 -17.54
CA LYS A 193 -22.93 -0.67 -17.42
C LYS A 193 -21.79 -1.16 -16.54
N SER A 194 -21.84 -2.42 -16.14
CA SER A 194 -20.77 -3.04 -15.35
C SER A 194 -19.40 -2.90 -16.02
N ILE A 195 -19.30 -2.95 -17.36
CA ILE A 195 -18.03 -2.74 -18.07
C ILE A 195 -17.45 -1.34 -17.85
N ASP A 196 -18.29 -0.31 -17.79
CA ASP A 196 -17.87 1.07 -17.54
C ASP A 196 -17.30 1.22 -16.14
N ILE A 197 -17.97 0.64 -15.14
CA ILE A 197 -17.48 0.62 -13.76
C ILE A 197 -16.17 -0.18 -13.63
N MET A 198 -16.04 -1.28 -14.37
CA MET A 198 -14.80 -2.05 -14.38
C MET A 198 -13.64 -1.26 -15.01
N HIS A 199 -13.86 -0.55 -16.12
CA HIS A 199 -12.85 0.33 -16.73
C HIS A 199 -12.50 1.50 -15.82
N PHE A 200 -13.49 2.10 -15.19
CA PHE A 200 -13.30 3.14 -14.19
C PHE A 200 -12.38 2.66 -13.06
N GLY A 201 -12.67 1.48 -12.50
CA GLY A 201 -11.81 0.85 -11.49
C GLY A 201 -10.40 0.58 -12.01
N TRP A 202 -10.26 0.03 -13.21
CA TRP A 202 -8.94 -0.21 -13.81
C TRP A 202 -8.10 1.06 -13.92
N ASN A 203 -8.69 2.17 -14.36
CA ASN A 203 -7.99 3.44 -14.47
C ASN A 203 -7.49 3.92 -13.11
N ILE A 204 -8.30 3.81 -12.05
CA ILE A 204 -7.91 4.14 -10.68
C ILE A 204 -6.79 3.24 -10.17
N GLY A 205 -6.98 1.92 -10.28
CA GLY A 205 -6.00 0.93 -9.80
C GLY A 205 -4.66 1.06 -10.52
N LYS A 206 -4.69 1.24 -11.84
CA LYS A 206 -3.52 1.50 -12.68
C LYS A 206 -2.84 2.80 -12.28
N ALA A 207 -3.61 3.88 -12.07
CA ALA A 207 -3.07 5.13 -11.59
C ALA A 207 -2.26 4.85 -10.33
N PHE A 208 -2.86 4.33 -9.26
CA PHE A 208 -2.16 4.08 -7.99
C PHE A 208 -1.10 2.96 -8.02
N GLY A 209 -1.07 2.10 -9.04
CA GLY A 209 -0.17 0.94 -9.07
C GLY A 209 -0.60 -0.18 -8.14
N ARG A 210 -1.91 -0.25 -7.82
CA ARG A 210 -2.50 -1.28 -6.95
C ARG A 210 -2.73 -2.58 -7.72
N LYS A 211 -2.72 -3.72 -7.02
CA LYS A 211 -3.02 -5.02 -7.65
C LYS A 211 -4.49 -5.07 -8.08
N ARG A 212 -4.73 -5.74 -9.22
CA ARG A 212 -6.07 -5.88 -9.81
C ARG A 212 -7.10 -6.41 -8.84
N ILE A 213 -6.76 -7.45 -8.07
CA ILE A 213 -7.67 -8.04 -7.07
C ILE A 213 -8.15 -7.02 -6.02
N HIS A 214 -7.26 -6.15 -5.52
CA HIS A 214 -7.64 -5.12 -4.54
C HIS A 214 -8.55 -4.08 -5.17
N THR A 215 -8.25 -3.66 -6.40
CA THR A 215 -9.10 -2.74 -7.16
C THR A 215 -10.47 -3.35 -7.47
N ALA A 216 -10.52 -4.64 -7.83
CA ALA A 216 -11.77 -5.36 -8.11
C ALA A 216 -12.65 -5.46 -6.87
N THR A 217 -12.07 -5.80 -5.72
CA THR A 217 -12.78 -5.80 -4.42
C THR A 217 -13.28 -4.41 -4.05
N PHE A 218 -12.44 -3.39 -4.22
CA PHE A 218 -12.80 -1.98 -3.97
C PHE A 218 -14.05 -1.58 -4.77
N ILE A 219 -14.02 -1.71 -6.10
CA ILE A 219 -15.16 -1.30 -6.92
C ILE A 219 -16.39 -2.18 -6.71
N LYS A 220 -16.22 -3.47 -6.42
CA LYS A 220 -17.34 -4.38 -6.10
C LYS A 220 -18.10 -3.91 -4.87
N ASN A 221 -17.39 -3.41 -3.85
CA ASN A 221 -18.02 -2.92 -2.63
C ASN A 221 -18.64 -1.53 -2.82
N VAL A 222 -17.95 -0.62 -3.52
CA VAL A 222 -18.44 0.74 -3.79
C VAL A 222 -19.66 0.73 -4.71
N PHE A 223 -19.61 -0.04 -5.80
CA PHE A 223 -20.68 -0.14 -6.80
C PHE A 223 -21.44 -1.47 -6.68
N ALA A 224 -21.79 -1.84 -5.44
CA ALA A 224 -22.39 -3.14 -5.12
C ALA A 224 -23.64 -3.45 -5.95
N HIS A 225 -24.46 -2.44 -6.26
CA HIS A 225 -25.66 -2.61 -7.07
C HIS A 225 -25.34 -2.90 -8.55
N THR A 226 -24.46 -2.11 -9.17
CA THR A 226 -24.12 -2.23 -10.61
C THR A 226 -23.29 -3.46 -10.91
N LEU A 227 -22.53 -3.95 -9.93
CA LEU A 227 -21.68 -5.12 -10.07
C LEU A 227 -22.26 -6.36 -9.38
N ARG A 228 -23.51 -6.33 -8.88
CA ARG A 228 -24.09 -7.37 -8.01
C ARG A 228 -23.92 -8.80 -8.55
N ASP A 229 -24.11 -8.98 -9.86
CA ASP A 229 -24.12 -10.30 -10.51
C ASP A 229 -22.72 -10.77 -10.95
N LEU A 230 -21.67 -9.99 -10.71
CA LEU A 230 -20.30 -10.31 -11.10
C LEU A 230 -19.45 -10.73 -9.91
N GLU A 231 -18.80 -11.88 -10.01
CA GLU A 231 -17.78 -12.27 -9.03
C GLU A 231 -16.55 -11.38 -9.12
N ILE A 232 -15.83 -11.22 -8.00
CA ILE A 232 -14.59 -10.44 -7.94
C ILE A 232 -13.57 -10.93 -8.97
N ALA A 233 -13.41 -12.25 -9.14
CA ALA A 233 -12.51 -12.83 -10.14
C ALA A 233 -12.91 -12.47 -11.58
N THR A 234 -14.22 -12.36 -11.85
CA THR A 234 -14.72 -11.92 -13.16
C THR A 234 -14.40 -10.45 -13.39
N ILE A 235 -14.58 -9.61 -12.37
CA ILE A 235 -14.22 -8.19 -12.41
C ILE A 235 -12.72 -8.03 -12.67
N GLU A 236 -11.89 -8.70 -11.86
CA GLU A 236 -10.42 -8.66 -11.97
C GLU A 236 -9.93 -9.01 -13.38
N ARG A 237 -10.50 -10.06 -13.97
CA ARG A 237 -10.13 -10.51 -15.32
C ARG A 237 -10.60 -9.53 -16.39
N LYS A 238 -11.83 -9.03 -16.29
CA LYS A 238 -12.48 -8.25 -17.37
C LYS A 238 -12.27 -6.74 -17.27
N MET A 239 -11.67 -6.21 -16.21
CA MET A 239 -11.55 -4.77 -16.00
C MET A 239 -10.70 -4.00 -17.01
N SER A 240 -9.91 -4.69 -17.84
CA SER A 240 -9.16 -4.09 -18.95
C SER A 240 -9.59 -4.61 -20.32
N HIS A 241 -10.79 -5.20 -20.45
CA HIS A 241 -11.26 -5.77 -21.73
C HIS A 241 -11.81 -4.70 -22.67
N THR A 242 -11.33 -4.65 -23.92
CA THR A 242 -11.69 -3.61 -24.89
C THR A 242 -12.77 -4.01 -25.90
N GLU A 243 -13.23 -5.26 -25.87
CA GLU A 243 -14.14 -5.83 -26.89
C GLU A 243 -15.58 -5.33 -26.79
N SER A 244 -15.94 -4.65 -25.70
CA SER A 244 -17.31 -4.18 -25.45
C SER A 244 -17.44 -2.68 -25.61
N LYS A 245 -18.54 -2.23 -26.22
CA LYS A 245 -18.90 -0.81 -26.27
C LYS A 245 -19.09 -0.28 -24.84
N CYS A 246 -18.29 0.71 -24.48
CA CYS A 246 -18.27 1.38 -23.17
C CYS A 246 -18.33 2.90 -23.34
N MET A 247 -18.89 3.58 -22.35
CA MET A 247 -18.89 5.03 -22.15
C MET A 247 -17.60 5.48 -21.45
N ILE A 248 -17.11 4.70 -20.46
CA ILE A 248 -15.85 4.97 -19.78
C ILE A 248 -14.74 4.17 -20.47
N LYS A 249 -13.77 4.88 -21.06
CA LYS A 249 -12.63 4.28 -21.77
C LYS A 249 -11.46 4.04 -20.82
N LEU A 250 -10.61 3.08 -21.17
CA LEU A 250 -9.33 2.89 -20.50
C LEU A 250 -8.44 4.11 -20.77
N ASP A 251 -7.92 4.71 -19.71
CA ASP A 251 -7.06 5.89 -19.79
C ASP A 251 -5.59 5.47 -19.67
N GLU A 252 -4.83 5.63 -20.75
CA GLU A 252 -3.41 5.33 -20.77
C GLU A 252 -2.58 6.37 -20.02
N LYS A 253 -3.08 7.60 -19.90
CA LYS A 253 -2.37 8.76 -19.38
C LYS A 253 -2.62 9.00 -17.89
N ILE A 254 -3.46 8.21 -17.23
CA ILE A 254 -3.87 8.47 -15.85
C ILE A 254 -2.78 8.15 -14.80
N GLY A 255 -1.82 7.28 -15.13
CA GLY A 255 -0.66 6.94 -14.30
C GLY A 255 0.46 7.97 -14.27
#